data_AF-A0A7U5SQQ4-F1
#
_entry.id   AF-A0A7U5SQQ4-F1
#
_cell.length_a   1.000
_cell.length_b   1.000
_cell.length_c   1.000
_cell.angle_alpha   90.00
_cell.angle_beta   90.00
_cell.angle_gamma   90.00
#
_symmetry.space_group_name_H-M   'P 1'
#
loop_
_entity.id
_entity.type
_entity.pdbx_description
1 polymer ?
#
loop_
_entity_poly.entity_id
_entity_poly.type
_entity_poly.pdbx_seq_one_letter_code
_entity_poly.pdbx_strand_id
1 'polypeptide(L)'
;MQLLDEDDIYPPSYKETQNLIAELMGSSGKSIPDTSENVSRTRLLRVKEGLLHLLTVVIPLIENDQQRLQVYWWTEAVHNIVRFEEHDANKDQRLNHE
;
A
#
# COMPACT_ATOMS: atom_id res chain seq x y z
N MET A 1 -5.52 -0.18 -34.85
CA MET A 1 -4.84 -0.55 -33.60
C MET A 1 -5.85 -1.34 -32.80
N GLN A 2 -5.79 -2.68 -32.84
CA GLN A 2 -6.64 -3.51 -31.99
C GLN A 2 -6.09 -3.38 -30.57
N LEU A 3 -6.93 -2.90 -29.64
CA LEU A 3 -6.68 -3.02 -28.21
C LEU A 3 -6.62 -4.53 -27.92
N LEU A 4 -5.46 -5.03 -27.48
CA LEU A 4 -5.39 -6.36 -26.92
C LEU A 4 -6.34 -6.39 -25.72
N ASP A 5 -7.19 -7.41 -25.64
CA ASP A 5 -8.05 -7.60 -24.48
C ASP A 5 -7.16 -7.73 -23.23
N GLU A 6 -7.56 -7.17 -22.08
CA GLU A 6 -6.75 -7.20 -20.85
C GLU A 6 -6.34 -8.64 -20.45
N ASP A 7 -7.13 -9.62 -20.88
CA ASP A 7 -6.91 -11.05 -20.69
C ASP A 7 -5.75 -11.64 -21.51
N ASP A 8 -5.25 -10.94 -22.54
CA ASP A 8 -4.05 -11.32 -23.31
C ASP A 8 -2.74 -10.80 -22.70
N ILE A 9 -2.81 -9.88 -21.73
CA ILE A 9 -1.65 -9.19 -21.15
C ILE A 9 -1.21 -9.81 -19.82
N TYR A 10 -2.15 -10.39 -19.05
CA TYR A 10 -1.87 -10.91 -17.72
C TYR A 10 -2.33 -12.35 -17.54
N PRO A 11 -1.60 -13.18 -16.78
CA PRO A 11 -2.02 -14.55 -16.51
C PRO A 11 -3.35 -14.56 -15.75
N PRO A 12 -4.17 -15.62 -15.86
CA PRO A 12 -5.45 -15.73 -15.14
C PRO A 12 -5.34 -15.51 -13.62
N SER A 13 -4.21 -15.89 -13.03
CA SER A 13 -3.91 -15.69 -11.61
C SER A 13 -3.71 -14.22 -11.21
N TYR A 14 -3.51 -13.32 -12.16
CA TYR A 14 -3.28 -11.89 -11.89
C TYR A 14 -4.48 -11.28 -11.17
N LYS A 15 -5.70 -11.52 -11.66
CA LYS A 15 -6.91 -10.92 -11.07
C LYS A 15 -7.17 -11.44 -9.66
N GLU A 16 -6.98 -12.73 -9.44
CA GLU A 16 -7.07 -13.35 -8.10
C GLU A 16 -6.02 -12.77 -7.15
N THR A 17 -4.79 -12.61 -7.64
CA THR A 17 -3.69 -12.01 -6.88
C THR A 17 -3.96 -10.54 -6.54
N GLN A 18 -4.51 -9.76 -7.49
CA GLN A 18 -4.88 -8.36 -7.25
C GLN A 18 -5.98 -8.23 -6.20
N ASN A 19 -6.97 -9.12 -6.21
CA ASN A 19 -8.02 -9.15 -5.19
C ASN A 19 -7.44 -9.44 -3.80
N LEU A 20 -6.55 -10.43 -3.70
CA LEU A 20 -5.86 -10.76 -2.45
C LEU A 20 -5.02 -9.58 -1.94
N ILE A 21 -4.24 -8.93 -2.81
CA ILE A 21 -3.44 -7.75 -2.45
C ILE A 21 -4.36 -6.61 -1.97
N ALA A 22 -5.47 -6.36 -2.68
CA ALA A 22 -6.41 -5.31 -2.30
C ALA A 22 -7.05 -5.58 -0.94
N GLU A 23 -7.33 -6.84 -0.60
CA GLU A 23 -7.83 -7.26 0.72
C GLU A 23 -6.77 -7.05 1.80
N LEU A 24 -5.54 -7.50 1.57
CA LEU A 24 -4.42 -7.37 2.52
C LEU A 24 -4.05 -5.90 2.80
N MET A 25 -4.19 -5.03 1.80
CA MET A 25 -3.99 -3.58 1.95
C MET A 25 -5.17 -2.88 2.64
N GLY A 26 -6.24 -3.59 3.02
CA GLY A 26 -7.42 -3.01 3.64
C GLY A 26 -8.43 -2.43 2.64
N SER A 27 -9.69 -2.36 3.10
CA SER A 27 -10.88 -2.10 2.25
C SER A 27 -10.72 -0.89 1.32
N SER A 28 -10.99 -1.14 0.04
CA SER A 28 -11.13 -0.18 -1.06
C SER A 28 -12.43 0.64 -1.00
N GLY A 29 -13.03 0.75 0.18
CA GLY A 29 -14.27 1.47 0.39
C GLY A 29 -14.13 2.95 0.01
N LYS A 30 -15.23 3.54 -0.45
CA LYS A 30 -15.28 4.97 -0.74
C LYS A 30 -15.00 5.74 0.54
N SER A 31 -14.06 6.68 0.53
CA SER A 31 -13.78 7.54 1.67
C SER A 31 -15.02 8.36 2.02
N ILE A 32 -15.36 8.43 3.31
CA ILE A 32 -16.53 9.19 3.81
C ILE A 32 -16.05 10.17 4.88
N PRO A 33 -16.23 11.49 4.68
CA PRO A 33 -16.75 12.14 3.48
C PRO A 33 -15.79 12.01 2.28
N ASP A 34 -16.35 12.07 1.06
CA ASP A 34 -15.65 11.94 -0.22
C ASP A 34 -14.90 13.23 -0.59
N THR A 35 -13.90 13.58 0.22
CA THR A 35 -13.02 14.72 -0.01
C THR A 35 -11.68 14.24 -0.56
N SER A 36 -10.99 15.10 -1.32
CA SER A 36 -9.65 14.80 -1.84
C SER A 36 -8.66 14.42 -0.74
N GLU A 37 -8.74 15.09 0.41
CA GLU A 37 -7.94 14.80 1.60
C GLU A 37 -8.21 13.39 2.14
N ASN A 38 -9.49 13.02 2.35
CA ASN A 38 -9.85 11.71 2.87
C ASN A 38 -9.52 10.57 1.90
N VAL A 39 -9.65 10.81 0.59
CA VAL A 39 -9.21 9.87 -0.45
C VAL A 39 -7.70 9.67 -0.39
N SER A 40 -6.92 10.76 -0.29
CA SER A 40 -5.47 10.70 -0.15
C SER A 40 -5.06 9.93 1.11
N ARG A 41 -5.67 10.27 2.26
CA ARG A 41 -5.45 9.60 3.54
C ARG A 41 -5.77 8.12 3.48
N THR A 42 -6.89 7.75 2.86
CA THR A 42 -7.29 6.34 2.70
C THR A 42 -6.26 5.58 1.85
N ARG A 43 -5.77 6.18 0.75
CA ARG A 43 -4.70 5.58 -0.07
C ARG A 43 -3.41 5.39 0.74
N LEU A 44 -3.01 6.39 1.53
CA LEU A 44 -1.81 6.33 2.36
C LEU A 44 -1.91 5.21 3.42
N LEU A 45 -3.07 5.09 4.07
CA LEU A 45 -3.34 4.00 5.03
C LEU A 45 -3.23 2.63 4.36
N ARG A 46 -3.79 2.46 3.16
CA ARG A 46 -3.68 1.19 2.42
C ARG A 46 -2.23 0.86 2.05
N VAL A 47 -1.44 1.86 1.65
CA VAL A 47 0.00 1.69 1.38
C VAL A 47 0.74 1.27 2.65
N LYS A 48 0.43 1.90 3.79
CA LYS A 48 1.01 1.55 5.09
C LYS A 48 0.75 0.09 5.46
N GLU A 49 -0.50 -0.37 5.33
CA GLU A 49 -0.87 -1.77 5.58
C GLU A 49 -0.13 -2.74 4.66
N GLY A 50 -0.05 -2.43 3.36
CA GLY A 50 0.71 -3.24 2.39
C GLY A 50 2.20 -3.33 2.72
N LEU A 51 2.83 -2.21 3.09
CA LEU A 51 4.24 -2.18 3.50
C LEU A 51 4.47 -2.96 4.80
N LEU A 52 3.57 -2.83 5.77
CA LEU A 52 3.63 -3.61 7.00
C LEU A 52 3.55 -5.12 6.70
N HIS A 53 2.60 -5.53 5.84
CA HIS A 53 2.48 -6.92 5.41
C HIS A 53 3.76 -7.44 4.73
N LEU A 54 4.39 -6.63 3.88
CA LEU A 54 5.68 -6.99 3.28
C LEU A 54 6.75 -7.22 4.34
N LEU A 55 6.89 -6.29 5.30
CA LEU A 55 7.89 -6.36 6.37
C LEU A 55 7.70 -7.58 7.28
N THR A 56 6.45 -7.95 7.60
CA THR A 56 6.17 -8.96 8.61
C THR A 56 5.85 -10.35 8.06
N VAL A 57 5.38 -10.44 6.80
CA VAL A 57 4.91 -11.71 6.22
C VAL A 57 5.75 -12.12 5.01
N VAL A 58 5.94 -11.23 4.03
CA VAL A 58 6.56 -11.62 2.75
C VAL A 58 8.08 -11.67 2.84
N ILE A 59 8.71 -10.62 3.34
CA ILE A 59 10.18 -10.50 3.40
C ILE A 59 10.82 -11.61 4.24
N PRO A 60 10.28 -11.99 5.41
CA PRO A 60 10.82 -13.12 6.19
C PRO A 60 10.90 -14.45 5.44
N LEU A 61 10.07 -14.65 4.40
CA LEU A 61 10.03 -15.88 3.61
C LEU A 61 11.06 -15.90 2.47
N ILE A 62 11.80 -14.81 2.23
CA ILE A 62 12.85 -14.76 1.22
C ILE A 62 14.03 -15.60 1.71
N GLU A 63 14.35 -16.71 1.03
CA GLU A 63 15.40 -17.64 1.46
C GLU A 63 16.80 -17.03 1.40
N ASN A 64 17.09 -16.22 0.37
CA ASN A 64 18.39 -15.60 0.22
C ASN A 64 18.57 -14.45 1.23
N ASP A 65 19.48 -14.62 2.18
CA ASP A 65 19.73 -13.67 3.27
C ASP A 65 20.11 -12.26 2.79
N GLN A 66 21.00 -12.17 1.80
CA GLN A 66 21.46 -10.88 1.28
C GLN A 66 20.31 -10.14 0.57
N GLN A 67 19.55 -10.85 -0.24
CA GLN A 67 18.38 -10.29 -0.93
C GLN A 67 17.30 -9.88 0.07
N ARG A 68 17.02 -10.73 1.06
CA ARG A 68 16.06 -10.46 2.13
C ARG A 68 16.40 -9.17 2.87
N LEU A 69 17.66 -9.00 3.25
CA LEU A 69 18.13 -7.81 3.95
C LEU A 69 18.05 -6.55 3.09
N GLN A 70 18.40 -6.64 1.81
CA GLN A 70 18.25 -5.53 0.88
C GLN A 70 16.79 -5.10 0.74
N VAL A 71 15.87 -6.04 0.50
CA VAL A 71 14.44 -5.75 0.36
C VAL A 71 13.85 -5.21 1.67
N TYR A 72 14.29 -5.74 2.82
CA TYR A 72 13.93 -5.23 4.14
C TYR A 72 14.26 -3.75 4.27
N TRP A 73 15.51 -3.33 4.01
CA TRP A 73 15.91 -1.93 4.17
C TRP A 73 15.18 -0.98 3.22
N TRP A 74 14.96 -1.40 1.97
CA TRP A 74 14.16 -0.62 1.02
C TRP A 74 12.72 -0.42 1.51
N THR A 75 12.09 -1.51 1.97
CA THR A 75 10.69 -1.48 2.41
C THR A 75 10.54 -0.69 3.72
N GLU A 76 11.48 -0.84 4.65
CA GLU A 76 11.53 -0.10 5.91
C GLU A 76 11.67 1.40 5.66
N ALA A 77 12.55 1.81 4.74
CA ALA A 77 12.73 3.21 4.38
C ALA A 77 11.43 3.84 3.84
N VAL A 78 10.74 3.15 2.93
CA VAL A 78 9.46 3.63 2.36
C VAL A 78 8.36 3.66 3.43
N HIS A 79 8.27 2.62 4.26
CA HIS A 79 7.31 2.56 5.36
C HIS A 79 7.50 3.72 6.34
N ASN A 80 8.74 4.09 6.66
CA ASN A 80 9.03 5.22 7.53
C ASN A 80 8.60 6.56 6.91
N ILE A 81 8.80 6.78 5.61
CA ILE A 81 8.30 7.97 4.90
C ILE A 81 6.78 8.06 5.05
N VAL A 82 6.06 6.97 4.77
CA VAL A 82 4.59 6.91 4.91
C VAL A 82 4.13 7.25 6.33
N ARG A 83 4.86 6.78 7.36
CA ARG A 83 4.56 7.12 8.76
C ARG A 83 4.76 8.60 9.07
N PHE A 84 5.76 9.26 8.48
CA PHE A 84 5.96 10.69 8.66
C PHE A 84 4.84 11.51 8.00
N GLU A 85 4.48 11.17 6.77
CA GLU A 85 3.37 11.81 6.05
C GLU A 85 2.03 11.67 6.82
N GLU A 86 1.75 10.48 7.36
CA GLU A 86 0.56 10.25 8.19
C GLU A 86 0.57 11.11 9.46
N HIS A 87 1.73 11.21 10.11
CA HIS A 87 1.89 11.98 11.32
C HIS A 87 1.70 13.48 11.09
N ASP A 88 2.25 14.02 10.01
CA ASP A 88 2.14 15.43 9.67
C ASP A 88 0.70 15.78 9.24
N ALA A 89 0.04 14.93 8.46
CA ALA A 89 -1.39 15.07 8.17
C ALA A 89 -2.27 15.07 9.44
N ASN A 90 -1.92 14.28 10.46
CA ASN A 90 -2.64 14.28 11.75
C ASN A 90 -2.40 15.55 12.57
N LYS A 91 -1.24 16.20 12.45
CA LYS A 91 -0.96 17.47 13.12
C LYS A 91 -1.78 18.61 12.52
N ASP A 92 -1.81 18.70 11.20
CA ASP A 92 -2.56 19.75 10.49
C ASP A 92 -4.06 19.68 10.79
N GLN A 93 -4.62 18.47 10.91
CA GLN A 93 -6.02 18.30 11.31
C GLN A 93 -6.30 18.82 12.72
N ARG A 94 -5.37 18.67 13.67
CA ARG A 94 -5.55 19.17 15.05
C ARG A 94 -5.50 20.70 15.11
N LEU A 95 -4.59 21.32 14.35
CA LEU A 95 -4.44 22.78 14.30
C LEU A 95 -5.65 23.47 13.64
N ASN A 96 -6.36 22.79 12.74
CA ASN A 96 -7.55 23.33 12.08
C ASN A 96 -8.85 23.19 12.92
N HIS A 97 -8.78 22.58 14.10
CA HIS A 97 -9.92 22.38 15.01
C HIS A 97 -9.74 23.09 16.37
N GLU A 98 -8.70 23.91 16.54
CA GLU A 98 -8.48 24.84 17.66
C GLU A 98 -8.84 26.27 17.27
#